data_AF-A0A7Y1F7N0-F1
#
_entry.id   AF-A0A7Y1F7N0-F1
#
_cell.length_a   1.000
_cell.length_b   1.000
_cell.length_c   1.000
_cell.angle_alpha   90.00
_cell.angle_beta   90.00
_cell.angle_gamma   90.00
#
_symmetry.space_group_name_H-M   'P 1'
#
loop_
_entity.id
_entity.type
_entity.pdbx_description
1 polymer ?
#
loop_
_entity_poly.entity_id
_entity_poly.type
_entity_poly.pdbx_seq_one_letter_code
_entity_poly.pdbx_strand_id
1 'polypeptide(L)'
;MLDICKALVQWLFLLAANLILDTLGLFVVAAAIPFRVPGISGSDGRQIVNLPRWAWLFGNDYDGLLGDKRGWWAENTPFGWRVDSFMAMWWWAAVRNPVNNMRFVKLWQAPVKGSTITWVGDYTVRDHPGEAGWQFVTTENGGKHWYGFYLVHQWSETRAFVIRLGFKVQPDDAGTDGEPVGMTTKINFYKAI
;
A
#
# COMPACT_ATOMS: atom_id res chain seq x y z
N MET A 1 3.33 -20.12 17.48
CA MET A 1 4.05 -19.15 18.34
C MET A 1 5.29 -18.57 17.66
N LEU A 2 6.19 -19.39 17.09
CA LEU A 2 7.40 -18.87 16.42
C LEU A 2 7.10 -17.91 15.25
N ASP A 3 6.08 -18.19 14.43
CA ASP A 3 5.71 -17.31 13.31
C ASP A 3 5.13 -15.97 13.74
N ILE A 4 4.41 -15.92 14.85
CA ILE A 4 3.90 -14.65 15.40
C ILE A 4 5.08 -13.76 15.82
N CYS A 5 6.09 -14.32 16.50
CA CYS A 5 7.28 -13.56 16.87
C CYS A 5 8.05 -13.05 15.63
N LYS A 6 8.22 -13.89 14.61
CA LYS A 6 8.84 -13.49 13.33
C LYS A 6 8.04 -12.39 12.63
N ALA A 7 6.71 -12.52 12.61
CA ALA A 7 5.80 -11.54 12.04
C ALA A 7 5.92 -10.19 12.77
N LEU A 8 5.91 -10.18 14.10
CA LEU A 8 6.08 -8.96 14.89
C LEU A 8 7.41 -8.27 14.60
N VAL A 9 8.52 -9.00 14.56
CA VAL A 9 9.84 -8.43 14.20
C VAL A 9 9.82 -7.86 12.79
N GLN A 10 9.26 -8.59 11.82
CA GLN A 10 9.15 -8.14 10.43
C GLN A 10 8.30 -6.86 10.32
N TRP A 11 7.14 -6.82 10.99
CA TRP A 11 6.25 -5.66 10.97
C TRP A 11 6.87 -4.46 11.66
N LEU A 12 7.56 -4.64 12.79
CA LEU A 12 8.26 -3.56 13.49
C LEU A 12 9.38 -2.96 12.64
N PHE A 13 10.21 -3.81 12.02
CA PHE A 13 11.28 -3.36 11.13
C PHE A 13 10.71 -2.56 9.93
N LEU A 14 9.69 -3.11 9.27
CA LEU A 14 9.09 -2.46 8.11
C LEU A 14 8.34 -1.17 8.48
N LEU A 15 7.66 -1.14 9.64
CA LEU A 15 7.02 0.07 10.16
C LEU A 15 8.06 1.17 10.42
N ALA A 16 9.17 0.83 11.08
CA ALA A 16 10.25 1.79 11.32
C ALA A 16 10.84 2.32 10.01
N ALA A 17 11.06 1.44 9.03
CA ALA A 17 11.53 1.83 7.69
C ALA A 17 10.54 2.78 7.00
N ASN A 18 9.24 2.47 7.03
CA ASN A 18 8.20 3.33 6.45
C ASN A 18 8.17 4.70 7.13
N LEU A 19 8.19 4.77 8.47
CA LEU A 19 8.18 6.06 9.17
C LEU A 19 9.36 6.95 8.78
N ILE A 20 10.55 6.37 8.65
CA ILE A 20 11.75 7.09 8.21
C ILE A 20 11.57 7.57 6.77
N LEU A 21 11.18 6.67 5.85
CA LEU A 21 11.05 7.00 4.43
C LEU A 21 9.90 7.97 4.17
N ASP A 22 8.75 7.83 4.83
CA ASP A 22 7.62 8.75 4.72
C ASP A 22 8.05 10.17 5.15
N THR A 23 8.80 10.27 6.26
CA THR A 23 9.33 11.55 6.74
C THR A 23 10.32 12.16 5.75
N LEU A 24 11.25 11.36 5.21
CA LEU A 24 12.15 11.82 4.16
C LEU A 24 11.40 12.22 2.89
N GLY A 25 10.34 11.49 2.56
CA GLY A 25 9.47 11.70 1.40
C GLY A 25 8.84 13.08 1.39
N LEU A 26 8.45 13.62 2.56
CA LEU A 26 7.94 14.99 2.67
C LEU A 26 8.89 16.02 2.03
N PHE A 27 10.19 15.87 2.25
CA PHE A 27 11.20 16.79 1.73
C PHE A 27 11.65 16.43 0.32
N VAL A 28 11.88 15.14 0.05
CA VAL A 28 12.34 14.66 -1.26
C VAL A 28 11.31 14.96 -2.34
N VAL A 29 10.03 14.68 -2.08
CA VAL A 29 8.95 14.95 -3.05
C VAL A 29 8.85 16.45 -3.32
N ALA A 30 8.91 17.29 -2.28
CA ALA A 30 8.86 18.75 -2.44
C ALA A 30 10.00 19.27 -3.34
N ALA A 31 11.23 18.76 -3.14
CA ALA A 31 12.38 19.13 -3.96
C ALA A 31 12.33 18.54 -5.39
N ALA A 32 11.66 17.39 -5.57
CA ALA A 32 11.64 16.65 -6.82
C ALA A 32 10.54 17.10 -7.80
N ILE A 33 9.40 17.60 -7.31
CA ILE A 33 8.27 18.05 -8.16
C ILE A 33 8.64 19.10 -9.23
N PRO A 34 9.51 20.09 -8.97
CA PRO A 34 9.95 21.02 -10.01
C PRO A 34 10.63 20.34 -11.20
N PHE A 35 11.21 19.15 -10.98
CA PHE A 35 11.90 18.33 -11.98
C PHE A 35 11.08 17.12 -12.44
N ARG A 36 9.75 17.13 -12.21
CA ARG A 36 8.85 16.05 -12.62
C ARG A 36 8.91 15.80 -14.12
N VAL A 37 8.72 14.56 -14.50
CA VAL A 37 8.82 14.07 -15.88
C VAL A 37 7.51 13.45 -16.34
N PRO A 38 7.16 13.53 -17.64
CA PRO A 38 6.06 12.76 -18.18
C PRO A 38 6.37 11.25 -18.10
N GLY A 39 5.34 10.43 -17.97
CA GLY A 39 5.44 8.98 -17.91
C GLY A 39 4.17 8.30 -18.37
N ILE A 40 4.22 6.97 -18.38
CA ILE A 40 3.09 6.09 -18.71
C ILE A 40 2.79 5.22 -17.49
N SER A 41 1.52 5.16 -17.10
CA SER A 41 1.06 4.32 -16.00
C SER A 41 1.33 2.84 -16.30
N GLY A 42 2.02 2.18 -15.38
CA GLY A 42 2.24 0.73 -15.43
C GLY A 42 0.98 -0.10 -15.19
N SER A 43 -0.13 0.51 -14.75
CA SER A 43 -1.38 -0.21 -14.46
C SER A 43 -2.41 -0.18 -15.59
N ASP A 44 -2.41 0.85 -16.43
CA ASP A 44 -3.45 1.09 -17.44
C ASP A 44 -2.98 1.85 -18.68
N GLY A 45 -1.69 2.21 -18.79
CA GLY A 45 -1.11 2.83 -19.98
C GLY A 45 -1.45 4.30 -20.19
N ARG A 46 -2.16 4.97 -19.27
CA ARG A 46 -2.46 6.40 -19.39
C ARG A 46 -1.22 7.28 -19.20
N GLN A 47 -1.27 8.50 -19.72
CA GLN A 47 -0.25 9.50 -19.45
C GLN A 47 -0.33 9.94 -17.98
N ILE A 48 0.84 10.00 -17.34
CA ILE A 48 1.01 10.49 -15.97
C ILE A 48 2.18 11.47 -15.92
N VAL A 49 2.28 12.19 -14.81
CA VAL A 49 3.47 12.96 -14.46
C VAL A 49 4.05 12.33 -13.21
N ASN A 50 5.36 12.07 -13.18
CA ASN A 50 6.03 11.36 -12.10
C ASN A 50 7.30 12.08 -11.66
N LEU A 51 7.88 11.66 -10.55
CA LEU A 51 9.15 12.20 -10.05
C LEU A 51 10.32 11.76 -10.94
N PRO A 52 11.40 12.56 -11.01
CA PRO A 52 12.63 12.16 -11.68
C PRO A 52 13.21 10.88 -11.06
N ARG A 53 14.02 10.16 -11.85
CA ARG A 53 14.56 8.84 -11.48
C ARG A 53 15.27 8.79 -10.13
N TRP A 54 15.96 9.85 -9.73
CA TRP A 54 16.66 9.90 -8.43
C TRP A 54 15.69 9.94 -7.23
N ALA A 55 14.45 10.37 -7.43
CA ALA A 55 13.37 10.38 -6.44
C ALA A 55 12.34 9.27 -6.68
N TRP A 56 12.63 8.31 -7.57
CA TRP A 56 11.69 7.29 -8.04
C TRP A 56 11.00 6.54 -6.91
N LEU A 57 11.71 6.23 -5.82
CA LEU A 57 11.16 5.50 -4.68
C LEU A 57 9.92 6.20 -4.07
N PHE A 58 9.88 7.53 -4.13
CA PHE A 58 8.79 8.38 -3.62
C PHE A 58 7.74 8.71 -4.68
N GLY A 59 7.94 8.24 -5.92
CA GLY A 59 6.99 8.35 -7.00
C GLY A 59 5.90 7.29 -6.94
N ASN A 60 5.07 7.26 -7.97
CA ASN A 60 4.04 6.23 -8.15
C ASN A 60 3.94 5.88 -9.64
N ASP A 61 4.44 4.71 -10.03
CA ASP A 61 4.47 4.30 -11.44
C ASP A 61 3.09 3.90 -11.98
N TYR A 62 2.07 3.78 -11.14
CA TYR A 62 0.69 3.53 -11.59
C TYR A 62 -0.12 4.82 -11.67
N ASP A 63 -0.04 5.70 -10.66
CA ASP A 63 -0.88 6.90 -10.61
C ASP A 63 -0.16 8.21 -10.92
N GLY A 64 1.17 8.20 -10.86
CA GLY A 64 1.97 9.41 -10.87
C GLY A 64 1.56 10.37 -9.76
N LEU A 65 1.75 11.65 -10.03
CA LEU A 65 1.47 12.77 -9.14
C LEU A 65 0.06 13.34 -9.31
N LEU A 66 -0.63 12.96 -10.39
CA LEU A 66 -1.96 13.48 -10.75
C LEU A 66 -3.11 12.66 -10.18
N GLY A 67 -2.80 11.57 -9.48
CA GLY A 67 -3.80 10.75 -8.81
C GLY A 67 -4.33 9.60 -9.65
N ASP A 68 -5.32 8.93 -9.08
CA ASP A 68 -5.81 7.64 -9.57
C ASP A 68 -6.60 7.74 -10.88
N LYS A 69 -6.67 6.61 -11.59
CA LYS A 69 -7.36 6.50 -12.87
C LYS A 69 -8.87 6.74 -12.82
N ARG A 70 -9.49 6.70 -11.63
CA ARG A 70 -10.92 6.94 -11.45
C ARG A 70 -11.24 8.43 -11.31
N GLY A 71 -10.21 9.29 -11.27
CA GLY A 71 -10.38 10.72 -11.09
C GLY A 71 -10.73 11.13 -9.66
N TRP A 72 -10.77 10.20 -8.70
CA TRP A 72 -11.16 10.51 -7.32
C TRP A 72 -10.25 11.60 -6.74
N TRP A 73 -8.94 11.48 -6.95
CA TRP A 73 -8.02 12.51 -6.46
C TRP A 73 -8.25 13.88 -7.09
N ALA A 74 -8.55 13.95 -8.40
CA ALA A 74 -8.81 15.20 -9.09
C ALA A 74 -10.05 15.92 -8.55
N GLU A 75 -11.04 15.16 -8.08
CA GLU A 75 -12.28 15.67 -7.48
C GLU A 75 -12.17 15.98 -5.98
N ASN A 76 -11.19 15.40 -5.29
CA ASN A 76 -11.07 15.42 -3.83
C ASN A 76 -9.75 16.04 -3.34
N THR A 77 -9.13 16.89 -4.16
CA THR A 77 -7.96 17.65 -3.72
C THR A 77 -8.30 18.51 -2.49
N PRO A 78 -7.42 18.58 -1.48
CA PRO A 78 -7.63 19.45 -0.33
C PRO A 78 -7.78 20.90 -0.77
N PHE A 79 -8.66 21.63 -0.08
CA PHE A 79 -8.82 23.09 -0.24
C PHE A 79 -9.14 23.53 -1.69
N GLY A 80 -9.66 22.64 -2.54
CA GLY A 80 -9.99 22.94 -3.93
C GLY A 80 -8.77 23.19 -4.83
N TRP A 81 -7.61 22.65 -4.48
CA TRP A 81 -6.42 22.79 -5.30
C TRP A 81 -6.60 22.18 -6.69
N ARG A 82 -6.04 22.82 -7.71
CA ARG A 82 -5.94 22.17 -9.02
C ARG A 82 -5.04 20.93 -8.90
N VAL A 83 -5.45 19.82 -9.52
CA VAL A 83 -4.73 18.54 -9.45
C VAL A 83 -3.28 18.62 -9.95
N ASP A 84 -3.02 19.53 -10.90
CA ASP A 84 -1.71 19.79 -11.49
C ASP A 84 -0.87 20.83 -10.71
N SER A 85 -1.39 21.35 -9.60
CA SER A 85 -0.66 22.28 -8.74
C SER A 85 0.41 21.56 -7.92
N PHE A 86 1.45 22.30 -7.52
CA PHE A 86 2.50 21.79 -6.65
C PHE A 86 1.94 21.15 -5.38
N MET A 87 1.01 21.84 -4.70
CA MET A 87 0.46 21.38 -3.42
C MET A 87 -0.38 20.11 -3.56
N ALA A 88 -1.18 19.96 -4.62
CA ALA A 88 -1.93 18.75 -4.88
C ALA A 88 -0.99 17.55 -5.17
N MET A 89 0.00 17.74 -6.04
CA MET A 89 0.99 16.70 -6.34
C MET A 89 1.80 16.29 -5.10
N TRP A 90 2.24 17.26 -4.31
CA TRP A 90 2.98 17.03 -3.08
C TRP A 90 2.14 16.28 -2.05
N TRP A 91 0.90 16.72 -1.81
CA TRP A 91 0.01 16.05 -0.87
C TRP A 91 -0.32 14.62 -1.30
N TRP A 92 -0.56 14.41 -2.60
CA TRP A 92 -0.81 13.08 -3.14
C TRP A 92 0.35 12.12 -2.90
N ALA A 93 1.56 12.52 -3.29
CA ALA A 93 2.72 11.64 -3.30
C ALA A 93 3.44 11.57 -1.95
N ALA A 94 3.48 12.65 -1.17
CA ALA A 94 4.21 12.69 0.09
C ALA A 94 3.34 12.39 1.33
N VAL A 95 2.02 12.61 1.26
CA VAL A 95 1.12 12.45 2.41
C VAL A 95 0.13 11.31 2.22
N ARG A 96 -0.56 11.23 1.08
CA ARG A 96 -1.58 10.21 0.82
C ARG A 96 -0.97 8.86 0.42
N ASN A 97 0.08 8.88 -0.40
CA ASN A 97 0.74 7.69 -0.93
C ASN A 97 2.27 7.79 -0.83
N PRO A 98 2.82 8.04 0.38
CA PRO A 98 4.25 8.15 0.55
C PRO A 98 4.95 6.86 0.10
N VAL A 99 6.09 7.02 -0.57
CA VAL A 99 7.02 5.93 -0.91
C VAL A 99 6.35 4.79 -1.72
N ASN A 100 5.38 5.11 -2.57
CA ASN A 100 4.52 4.10 -3.22
C ASN A 100 5.32 3.06 -4.03
N ASN A 101 6.33 3.51 -4.77
CA ASN A 101 7.17 2.64 -5.60
C ASN A 101 8.04 1.65 -4.79
N MET A 102 8.15 1.81 -3.47
CA MET A 102 8.81 0.81 -2.61
C MET A 102 8.17 -0.57 -2.71
N ARG A 103 6.89 -0.66 -3.08
CA ARG A 103 6.21 -1.93 -3.37
C ARG A 103 6.85 -2.75 -4.50
N PHE A 104 7.68 -2.14 -5.34
CA PHE A 104 8.41 -2.81 -6.42
C PHE A 104 9.82 -3.25 -6.00
N VAL A 105 10.27 -2.87 -4.81
CA VAL A 105 11.57 -3.29 -4.27
C VAL A 105 11.39 -4.68 -3.68
N LYS A 106 12.20 -5.65 -4.15
CA LYS A 106 12.08 -7.08 -3.78
C LYS A 106 12.02 -7.36 -2.26
N LEU A 107 12.66 -6.54 -1.45
CA LEU A 107 12.66 -6.70 0.01
C LEU A 107 11.35 -6.22 0.67
N TRP A 108 10.57 -5.36 0.00
CA TRP A 108 9.31 -4.78 0.47
C TRP A 108 8.06 -5.34 -0.22
N GLN A 109 8.21 -6.44 -0.95
CA GLN A 109 7.11 -7.17 -1.56
C GLN A 109 7.11 -8.65 -1.14
N ALA A 110 5.92 -9.21 -1.01
CA ALA A 110 5.72 -10.65 -0.89
C ALA A 110 5.41 -11.22 -2.29
N PRO A 111 6.16 -12.23 -2.77
CA PRO A 111 5.83 -12.90 -4.01
C PRO A 111 4.53 -13.71 -3.84
N VAL A 112 3.64 -13.63 -4.83
CA VAL A 112 2.44 -14.50 -4.90
C VAL A 112 2.73 -15.73 -5.75
N LYS A 113 3.19 -15.50 -6.99
CA LYS A 113 3.54 -16.57 -7.92
C LYS A 113 4.59 -17.52 -7.34
N GLY A 114 4.25 -18.81 -7.34
CA GLY A 114 5.14 -19.89 -6.88
C GLY A 114 5.34 -19.93 -5.36
N SER A 115 4.55 -19.18 -4.59
CA SER A 115 4.61 -19.19 -3.13
C SER A 115 3.62 -20.18 -2.53
N THR A 116 4.00 -20.76 -1.40
CA THR A 116 3.08 -21.49 -0.52
C THR A 116 2.36 -20.48 0.37
N ILE A 117 1.03 -20.38 0.25
CA ILE A 117 0.22 -19.45 1.04
C ILE A 117 -0.63 -20.27 2.02
N THR A 118 -0.47 -19.97 3.31
CA THR A 118 -1.24 -20.59 4.40
C THR A 118 -1.87 -19.51 5.28
N TRP A 119 -2.96 -19.84 5.97
CA TRP A 119 -3.67 -18.88 6.80
C TRP A 119 -4.25 -19.50 8.06
N VAL A 120 -4.55 -18.64 9.03
CA VAL A 120 -5.34 -18.94 10.22
C VAL A 120 -6.39 -17.82 10.36
N GLY A 121 -7.63 -18.21 10.68
CA GLY A 121 -8.77 -17.31 10.74
C GLY A 121 -9.71 -17.50 9.56
N ASP A 122 -10.42 -16.43 9.20
CA ASP A 122 -11.39 -16.42 8.11
C ASP A 122 -10.70 -16.43 6.74
N TYR A 123 -11.30 -17.12 5.77
CA TYR A 123 -10.76 -17.19 4.40
C TYR A 123 -10.91 -15.86 3.65
N THR A 124 -12.01 -15.14 3.91
CA THR A 124 -12.32 -13.86 3.30
C THR A 124 -12.52 -12.82 4.38
N VAL A 125 -11.66 -11.80 4.39
CA VAL A 125 -11.79 -10.62 5.24
C VAL A 125 -11.61 -9.38 4.38
N ARG A 126 -12.60 -8.49 4.36
CA ARG A 126 -12.54 -7.22 3.63
C ARG A 126 -13.26 -6.12 4.40
N ASP A 127 -12.95 -4.87 4.08
CA ASP A 127 -13.63 -3.70 4.64
C ASP A 127 -14.93 -3.40 3.88
N HIS A 128 -15.78 -4.43 3.73
CA HIS A 128 -17.11 -4.41 3.12
C HIS A 128 -18.17 -4.96 4.09
N PRO A 129 -19.44 -4.56 3.96
CA PRO A 129 -20.53 -5.07 4.80
C PRO A 129 -20.62 -6.60 4.72
N GLY A 130 -20.64 -7.27 5.87
CA GLY A 130 -20.76 -8.73 5.95
C GLY A 130 -19.46 -9.52 5.73
N GLU A 131 -18.33 -8.85 5.45
CA GLU A 131 -17.01 -9.49 5.26
C GLU A 131 -16.04 -9.17 6.41
N ALA A 132 -16.59 -8.84 7.58
CA ALA A 132 -15.86 -8.65 8.82
C ALA A 132 -15.30 -10.00 9.33
N GLY A 133 -14.14 -9.96 9.97
CA GLY A 133 -13.42 -11.15 10.39
C GLY A 133 -11.97 -10.86 10.69
N TRP A 134 -11.16 -11.90 10.84
CA TRP A 134 -9.72 -11.76 10.97
C TRP A 134 -8.97 -12.87 10.26
N GLN A 135 -7.80 -12.54 9.74
CA GLN A 135 -6.91 -13.49 9.08
C GLN A 135 -5.45 -13.16 9.38
N PHE A 136 -4.67 -14.21 9.63
CA PHE A 136 -3.22 -14.18 9.63
C PHE A 136 -2.71 -15.05 8.49
N VAL A 137 -1.99 -14.46 7.54
CA VAL A 137 -1.51 -15.11 6.33
C VAL A 137 0.01 -15.23 6.39
N THR A 138 0.51 -16.42 6.08
CA THR A 138 1.94 -16.68 5.86
C THR A 138 2.15 -17.02 4.40
N THR A 139 3.04 -16.29 3.76
CA THR A 139 3.53 -16.58 2.41
C THR A 139 4.96 -17.10 2.54
N GLU A 140 5.25 -18.25 1.94
CA GLU A 140 6.58 -18.83 1.88
C GLU A 140 7.02 -18.95 0.41
N ASN A 141 8.27 -18.56 0.14
CA ASN A 141 8.90 -18.72 -1.16
C ASN A 141 10.41 -18.82 -1.00
N GLY A 142 10.99 -19.95 -1.43
CA GLY A 142 12.44 -20.16 -1.40
C GLY A 142 13.04 -20.08 0.01
N GLY A 143 12.31 -20.55 1.03
CA GLY A 143 12.69 -20.55 2.43
C GLY A 143 12.44 -19.23 3.17
N LYS A 144 12.03 -18.17 2.47
CA LYS A 144 11.69 -16.87 3.07
C LYS A 144 10.20 -16.81 3.40
N HIS A 145 9.88 -16.05 4.45
CA HIS A 145 8.52 -15.94 4.95
C HIS A 145 8.08 -14.47 5.02
N TRP A 146 6.85 -14.21 4.60
CA TRP A 146 6.18 -12.93 4.67
C TRP A 146 4.87 -13.10 5.41
N TYR A 147 4.58 -12.16 6.30
CA TYR A 147 3.44 -12.27 7.20
C TYR A 147 2.47 -11.11 6.99
N GLY A 148 1.18 -11.42 6.91
CA GLY A 148 0.09 -10.46 6.82
C GLY A 148 -0.93 -10.70 7.92
N PHE A 149 -1.45 -9.63 8.51
CA PHE A 149 -2.58 -9.69 9.43
C PHE A 149 -3.65 -8.72 8.99
N TYR A 150 -4.89 -9.16 8.97
CA TYR A 150 -6.03 -8.31 8.67
C TYR A 150 -7.15 -8.61 9.66
N LEU A 151 -7.66 -7.58 10.33
CA LEU A 151 -8.80 -7.63 11.23
C LEU A 151 -9.77 -6.54 10.80
N VAL A 152 -11.02 -6.92 10.61
CA VAL A 152 -12.15 -6.03 10.38
C VAL A 152 -13.21 -6.38 11.41
N HIS A 153 -13.53 -5.45 12.28
CA HIS A 153 -14.62 -5.55 13.23
C HIS A 153 -15.68 -4.51 12.89
N GLN A 154 -16.75 -4.96 12.24
CA GLN A 154 -17.91 -4.13 11.94
C GLN A 154 -18.71 -3.88 13.22
N TRP A 155 -18.86 -2.61 13.61
CA TRP A 155 -19.61 -2.23 14.81
C TRP A 155 -20.91 -1.45 14.49
N SER A 156 -21.13 -1.08 13.23
CA SER A 156 -22.43 -0.63 12.72
C SER A 156 -22.61 -1.00 11.24
N GLU A 157 -23.79 -0.78 10.69
CA GLU A 157 -24.07 -1.01 9.26
C GLU A 157 -23.17 -0.22 8.31
N THR A 158 -22.59 0.90 8.77
CA THR A 158 -21.78 1.79 7.92
C THR A 158 -20.35 2.00 8.41
N ARG A 159 -19.96 1.34 9.52
CA ARG A 159 -18.65 1.55 10.14
C ARG A 159 -17.99 0.28 10.68
N ALA A 160 -16.67 0.24 10.52
CA ALA A 160 -15.81 -0.78 11.07
C ALA A 160 -14.55 -0.23 11.73
N PHE A 161 -14.04 -1.00 12.68
CA PHE A 161 -12.66 -0.95 13.14
C PHE A 161 -11.80 -1.86 12.25
N VAL A 162 -10.69 -1.34 11.74
CA VAL A 162 -9.84 -2.05 10.78
C VAL A 162 -8.37 -1.98 11.16
N ILE A 163 -7.73 -3.14 11.30
CA ILE A 163 -6.27 -3.27 11.41
C ILE A 163 -5.76 -4.08 10.23
N ARG A 164 -4.81 -3.56 9.45
CA ARG A 164 -4.05 -4.35 8.46
C ARG A 164 -2.56 -4.13 8.66
N LEU A 165 -1.81 -5.19 8.91
CA LEU A 165 -0.37 -5.17 9.16
C LEU A 165 0.33 -6.12 8.18
N GLY A 166 1.53 -5.74 7.74
CA GLY A 166 2.36 -6.59 6.90
C GLY A 166 1.89 -6.68 5.45
N PHE A 167 2.14 -7.81 4.81
CA PHE A 167 1.93 -7.98 3.38
C PHE A 167 0.46 -8.24 3.05
N LYS A 168 -0.02 -7.65 1.96
CA LYS A 168 -1.43 -7.70 1.57
C LYS A 168 -1.89 -9.01 0.92
N VAL A 169 -1.12 -10.10 1.05
CA VAL A 169 -1.49 -11.41 0.51
C VAL A 169 -2.75 -11.93 1.20
N GLN A 170 -3.63 -12.55 0.43
CA GLN A 170 -4.87 -13.16 0.87
C GLN A 170 -4.90 -14.66 0.55
N PRO A 171 -5.76 -15.45 1.23
CA PRO A 171 -5.87 -16.88 0.97
C PRO A 171 -6.28 -17.24 -0.48
N ASP A 172 -7.02 -16.35 -1.16
CA ASP A 172 -7.45 -16.51 -2.56
C ASP A 172 -6.34 -16.22 -3.58
N ASP A 173 -5.20 -15.68 -3.16
CA ASP A 173 -4.00 -15.54 -4.00
C ASP A 173 -3.30 -16.90 -4.22
N ALA A 174 -3.59 -17.91 -3.40
CA ALA A 174 -2.95 -19.22 -3.46
C ALA A 174 -3.14 -19.91 -4.83
N GLY A 175 -2.03 -20.27 -5.47
CA GLY A 175 -2.03 -20.93 -6.77
C GLY A 175 -2.26 -19.99 -7.96
N THR A 176 -2.31 -18.68 -7.75
CA THR A 176 -2.44 -17.68 -8.82
C THR A 176 -1.07 -17.21 -9.32
N ASP A 177 -1.08 -16.61 -10.52
CA ASP A 177 0.06 -15.88 -11.10
C ASP A 177 0.03 -14.38 -10.74
N GLY A 178 -0.49 -14.05 -9.55
CA GLY A 178 -0.64 -12.68 -9.07
C GLY A 178 0.68 -11.91 -8.98
N GLU A 179 0.59 -10.58 -9.11
CA GLU A 179 1.73 -9.69 -8.91
C GLU A 179 2.18 -9.68 -7.44
N PRO A 180 3.46 -9.43 -7.15
CA PRO A 180 3.93 -9.24 -5.79
C PRO A 180 3.18 -8.12 -5.08
N VAL A 181 2.82 -8.35 -3.83
CA VAL A 181 2.07 -7.37 -3.04
C VAL A 181 2.96 -6.69 -2.02
N GLY A 182 2.82 -5.37 -1.92
CA GLY A 182 3.54 -4.55 -0.95
C GLY A 182 3.01 -4.70 0.48
N MET A 183 3.79 -4.19 1.42
CA MET A 183 3.41 -4.08 2.82
C MET A 183 2.38 -2.96 3.05
N THR A 184 1.61 -3.06 4.13
CA THR A 184 0.72 -2.02 4.62
C THR A 184 0.67 -2.01 6.14
N THR A 185 0.62 -0.82 6.71
CA THR A 185 0.19 -0.59 8.09
C THR A 185 -1.04 0.31 8.03
N LYS A 186 -2.19 -0.21 8.44
CA LYS A 186 -3.46 0.52 8.51
C LYS A 186 -4.07 0.24 9.87
N ILE A 187 -4.36 1.29 10.62
CA ILE A 187 -5.21 1.23 11.80
C ILE A 187 -6.25 2.32 11.60
N ASN A 188 -7.52 1.93 11.45
CA ASN A 188 -8.61 2.85 11.26
C ASN A 188 -9.76 2.47 12.19
N PHE A 189 -10.01 3.33 13.18
CA PHE A 189 -11.06 3.10 14.17
C PHE A 189 -12.48 3.37 13.66
N TYR A 190 -12.59 4.11 12.55
CA TYR A 190 -13.84 4.65 12.05
C TYR A 190 -13.92 4.54 10.52
N LYS A 191 -13.60 3.36 10.00
CA LYS A 191 -13.61 3.10 8.56
C LYS A 191 -15.05 3.04 8.07
N ALA A 192 -15.41 3.85 7.09
CA ALA A 192 -16.65 3.67 6.34
C ALA A 192 -16.60 2.37 5.54
N ILE A 193 -17.66 1.56 5.65
CA ILE A 193 -17.90 0.30 4.92
C ILE A 193 -19.22 0.38 4.17
#